data_AF-A0AAF0KS77-F1
#
_entry.id   AF-A0AAF0KS77-F1
#
_cell.length_a   1.000
_cell.length_b   1.000
_cell.length_c   1.000
_cell.angle_alpha   90.00
_cell.angle_beta   90.00
_cell.angle_gamma   90.00
#
_symmetry.space_group_name_H-M   'P 1'
#
loop_
_entity.id
_entity.type
_entity.pdbx_description
1 polymer ?
#
loop_
_entity_poly.entity_id
_entity_poly.type
_entity_poly.pdbx_seq_one_letter_code
_entity_poly.pdbx_strand_id
1 'polypeptide(L)'
;MKPELKRAYDSGKLILFAGAGISRNFGLPEWHELIAHLANELGYDPKIFNTYGTHLSLAEYYKQKKGSLGPLRSWMDREWHRPDIDVRSSEIHTMITQGNFSRIYTTNYDRWLEAAHDAHGVPYYKVANAADLVSLTEDKRHIIKLHGDFDDDTSIVLDESSYFERLYFDSPLDIKLTHDVMGNSVLFVGYSISDFNIRLLFYRLTKMWGRTGLATARPKSYLFTNRNNPVAKEVLGQWGIEVIVSEEDDPRKALAMFLEELLV
;
A
#
# COMPACT_ATOMS: atom_id res chain seq x y z
N MET A 1 -11.40 8.87 19.04
CA MET A 1 -10.08 8.28 18.76
C MET A 1 -9.68 7.25 19.81
N LYS A 2 -9.02 6.14 19.43
CA LYS A 2 -8.54 5.13 20.40
C LYS A 2 -7.25 5.61 21.11
N PRO A 3 -7.15 5.53 22.45
CA PRO A 3 -5.97 6.06 23.18
C PRO A 3 -4.63 5.42 22.77
N GLU A 4 -4.61 4.11 22.48
CA GLU A 4 -3.39 3.42 22.06
C GLU A 4 -2.91 3.84 20.67
N LEU A 5 -3.84 4.02 19.73
CA LEU A 5 -3.54 4.52 18.39
C LEU A 5 -2.97 5.94 18.47
N LYS A 6 -3.60 6.83 19.25
CA LYS A 6 -3.10 8.20 19.44
C LYS A 6 -1.71 8.22 20.09
N ARG A 7 -1.47 7.39 21.11
CA ARG A 7 -0.12 7.25 21.70
C ARG A 7 0.92 6.75 20.70
N ALA A 8 0.58 5.80 19.83
CA ALA A 8 1.50 5.33 18.81
C ALA A 8 1.83 6.44 17.80
N TYR A 9 0.83 7.24 17.40
CA TYR A 9 1.00 8.40 16.54
C TYR A 9 1.88 9.49 17.19
N ASP A 10 1.55 9.89 18.43
CA ASP A 10 2.27 10.96 19.14
C ASP A 10 3.73 10.59 19.44
N SER A 11 4.02 9.30 19.66
CA SER A 11 5.37 8.79 19.89
C SER A 11 6.18 8.50 18.62
N GLY A 12 5.62 8.74 17.43
CA GLY A 12 6.27 8.43 16.15
C GLY A 12 6.44 6.93 15.87
N LYS A 13 5.69 6.08 16.59
CA LYS A 13 5.69 4.60 16.48
C LYS A 13 4.49 4.07 15.70
N LEU A 14 3.78 4.93 14.98
CA LEU A 14 2.72 4.56 14.07
C LEU A 14 3.23 4.58 12.64
N ILE A 15 3.29 3.39 12.03
CA ILE A 15 3.55 3.21 10.61
C ILE A 15 2.24 3.41 9.86
N LEU A 16 2.26 4.26 8.83
CA LEU A 16 1.15 4.33 7.89
C LEU A 16 1.34 3.28 6.80
N PHE A 17 0.29 2.51 6.52
CA PHE A 17 0.25 1.61 5.37
C PHE A 17 -0.86 2.08 4.42
N ALA A 18 -0.46 2.70 3.32
CA ALA A 18 -1.36 3.34 2.36
C ALA A 18 -1.57 2.45 1.13
N GLY A 19 -2.82 2.11 0.82
CA GLY A 19 -3.19 1.39 -0.41
C GLY A 19 -3.80 2.29 -1.47
N ALA A 20 -4.19 1.70 -2.60
CA ALA A 20 -4.68 2.45 -3.78
C ALA A 20 -5.92 3.30 -3.48
N GLY A 21 -6.65 2.98 -2.40
CA GLY A 21 -7.80 3.75 -1.92
C GLY A 21 -7.51 5.21 -1.61
N ILE A 22 -6.27 5.57 -1.21
CA ILE A 22 -5.93 6.98 -0.93
C ILE A 22 -5.82 7.85 -2.20
N SER A 23 -5.55 7.22 -3.35
CA SER A 23 -5.34 7.90 -4.64
C SER A 23 -6.53 7.77 -5.59
N ARG A 24 -7.64 7.13 -5.17
CA ARG A 24 -8.83 6.88 -6.01
C ARG A 24 -9.44 8.12 -6.63
N ASN A 25 -9.35 9.26 -5.95
CA ASN A 25 -9.91 10.54 -6.42
C ASN A 25 -9.17 11.12 -7.63
N PHE A 26 -7.97 10.63 -7.95
CA PHE A 26 -7.24 11.05 -9.13
C PHE A 26 -7.72 10.35 -10.41
N GLY A 27 -8.70 9.44 -10.30
CA GLY A 27 -9.25 8.70 -11.44
C GLY A 27 -8.18 7.85 -12.11
N LEU A 28 -7.31 7.26 -11.29
CA LEU A 28 -6.26 6.35 -11.75
C LEU A 28 -6.92 5.09 -12.31
N PRO A 29 -6.40 4.54 -13.42
CA PRO A 29 -7.05 3.38 -14.02
C PRO A 29 -7.13 2.19 -13.07
N GLU A 30 -8.22 1.43 -13.17
CA GLU A 30 -8.40 0.23 -12.36
C GLU A 30 -7.81 -1.00 -13.07
N TRP A 31 -7.69 -2.12 -12.35
CA TRP A 31 -7.18 -3.37 -12.93
C TRP A 31 -7.92 -3.81 -14.20
N HIS A 32 -9.23 -3.58 -14.29
CA HIS A 32 -9.99 -3.95 -15.49
C HIS A 32 -9.58 -3.12 -16.72
N GLU A 33 -9.15 -1.87 -16.55
CA GLU A 33 -8.67 -1.01 -17.64
C GLU A 33 -7.29 -1.47 -18.09
N LEU A 34 -6.44 -1.85 -17.13
CA LEU A 34 -5.16 -2.47 -17.41
C LEU A 34 -5.34 -3.75 -18.23
N ILE A 35 -6.22 -4.66 -17.82
CA ILE A 35 -6.49 -5.89 -18.57
C ILE A 35 -7.08 -5.62 -19.96
N ALA A 36 -7.95 -4.62 -20.09
CA ALA A 36 -8.47 -4.23 -21.41
C ALA A 36 -7.35 -3.69 -22.33
N HIS A 37 -6.40 -2.93 -21.78
CA HIS A 37 -5.23 -2.48 -22.52
C HIS A 37 -4.35 -3.66 -22.98
N LEU A 38 -4.07 -4.63 -22.09
CA LEU A 38 -3.33 -5.85 -22.47
C LEU A 38 -4.01 -6.61 -23.61
N ALA A 39 -5.34 -6.79 -23.51
CA ALA A 39 -6.12 -7.50 -24.51
C ALA A 39 -5.97 -6.83 -25.89
N ASN A 40 -6.15 -5.51 -25.94
CA ASN A 40 -6.02 -4.74 -27.19
C ASN A 40 -4.62 -4.85 -27.81
N GLU A 41 -3.56 -4.75 -26.99
CA GLU A 41 -2.18 -4.87 -27.48
C GLU A 41 -1.82 -6.28 -28.00
N LEU A 42 -2.54 -7.29 -27.54
CA LEU A 42 -2.39 -8.69 -27.94
C LEU A 42 -3.39 -9.11 -29.03
N GLY A 43 -4.33 -8.23 -29.42
CA GLY A 43 -5.34 -8.51 -30.44
C GLY A 43 -6.54 -9.34 -29.96
N TYR A 44 -6.84 -9.33 -28.66
CA TYR A 44 -8.01 -9.99 -28.07
C TYR A 44 -9.15 -8.99 -27.82
N ASP A 45 -10.39 -9.51 -27.78
CA ASP A 45 -11.51 -8.78 -27.19
C ASP A 45 -11.31 -8.66 -25.66
N PRO A 46 -11.38 -7.45 -25.08
CA PRO A 46 -11.18 -7.23 -23.65
C PRO A 46 -12.09 -8.05 -22.73
N LYS A 47 -13.36 -8.25 -23.10
CA LYS A 47 -14.32 -8.97 -22.26
C LYS A 47 -13.99 -10.45 -22.23
N ILE A 48 -13.62 -11.02 -23.38
CA ILE A 48 -13.22 -12.42 -23.49
C ILE A 48 -11.89 -12.65 -22.76
N PHE A 49 -10.88 -11.81 -23.01
CA PHE A 49 -9.55 -11.94 -22.41
C PHE A 49 -9.61 -11.94 -20.88
N ASN A 50 -10.45 -11.08 -20.29
CA ASN A 50 -10.64 -10.99 -18.84
C ASN A 50 -11.21 -12.26 -18.20
N THR A 51 -11.78 -13.19 -18.98
CA THR A 51 -12.27 -14.48 -18.46
C THR A 51 -11.21 -15.59 -18.44
N TYR A 52 -10.06 -15.39 -19.09
CA TYR A 52 -9.05 -16.45 -19.26
C TYR A 52 -8.22 -16.69 -18.01
N GLY A 53 -8.23 -15.78 -17.04
CA GLY A 53 -7.39 -15.91 -15.85
C GLY A 53 -7.61 -14.80 -14.84
N THR A 54 -6.74 -14.77 -13.83
CA THR A 54 -6.66 -13.67 -12.87
C THR A 54 -5.93 -12.48 -13.50
N HIS A 55 -6.05 -11.29 -12.92
CA HIS A 55 -5.31 -10.13 -13.45
C HIS A 55 -3.79 -10.38 -13.52
N LEU A 56 -3.24 -11.10 -12.53
CA LEU A 56 -1.81 -11.44 -12.47
C LEU A 56 -1.41 -12.44 -13.55
N SER A 57 -2.21 -13.48 -13.79
CA SER A 57 -1.89 -14.47 -14.83
C SER A 57 -2.04 -13.91 -16.24
N LEU A 58 -2.96 -12.96 -16.44
CA LEU A 58 -3.10 -12.22 -17.70
C LEU A 58 -1.91 -11.27 -17.94
N ALA A 59 -1.40 -10.61 -16.89
CA ALA A 59 -0.18 -9.80 -16.97
C ALA A 59 1.07 -10.66 -17.26
N GLU A 60 1.19 -11.83 -16.62
CA GLU A 60 2.23 -12.82 -16.93
C GLU A 60 2.13 -13.27 -18.40
N TYR A 61 0.93 -13.61 -18.87
CA TYR A 61 0.74 -13.99 -20.27
C TYR A 61 1.20 -12.89 -21.24
N TYR A 62 0.87 -11.63 -20.96
CA TYR A 62 1.34 -10.49 -21.74
C TYR A 62 2.88 -10.42 -21.76
N LYS A 63 3.53 -10.54 -20.60
CA LYS A 63 5.00 -10.56 -20.47
C LYS A 63 5.62 -11.68 -21.31
N GLN A 64 5.05 -12.89 -21.26
CA GLN A 64 5.52 -14.03 -22.07
C GLN A 64 5.36 -13.80 -23.58
N LYS A 65 4.35 -13.04 -24.02
CA LYS A 65 4.13 -12.73 -25.44
C LYS A 65 4.95 -11.56 -25.96
N LYS A 66 5.16 -10.52 -25.15
CA LYS A 66 5.90 -9.30 -25.53
C LYS A 66 7.38 -9.35 -25.13
N GLY A 67 7.78 -10.32 -24.32
CA GLY A 67 9.13 -10.48 -23.78
C GLY A 67 9.47 -9.59 -22.58
N SER A 68 8.65 -8.58 -22.28
CA SER A 68 8.81 -7.70 -21.12
C SER A 68 7.50 -6.99 -20.75
N LEU A 69 7.45 -6.42 -19.56
CA LEU A 69 6.37 -5.53 -19.11
C LEU A 69 6.64 -4.05 -19.44
N GLY A 70 7.75 -3.72 -20.10
CA GLY A 70 8.17 -2.34 -20.35
C GLY A 70 7.12 -1.45 -21.04
N PRO A 71 6.45 -1.90 -22.12
CA PRO A 71 5.40 -1.11 -22.78
C PRO A 71 4.19 -0.88 -21.88
N LEU A 72 3.74 -1.93 -21.18
CA LEU A 72 2.66 -1.84 -20.20
C LEU A 72 2.99 -0.84 -19.09
N ARG A 73 4.20 -0.93 -18.51
CA ARG A 73 4.68 -0.01 -17.49
C ARG A 73 4.68 1.43 -17.99
N SER A 74 5.17 1.66 -19.21
CA SER A 74 5.20 2.98 -19.83
C SER A 74 3.79 3.55 -20.04
N TRP A 75 2.83 2.70 -20.41
CA TRP A 75 1.42 3.08 -20.47
C TRP A 75 0.89 3.43 -19.07
N MET A 76 1.11 2.57 -18.07
CA MET A 76 0.67 2.83 -16.69
C MET A 76 1.24 4.14 -16.14
N ASP A 77 2.54 4.38 -16.30
CA ASP A 77 3.20 5.59 -15.79
C ASP A 77 2.56 6.87 -16.37
N ARG A 78 2.23 6.86 -17.66
CA ARG A 78 1.55 7.98 -18.32
C ARG A 78 0.11 8.16 -17.84
N GLU A 79 -0.66 7.08 -17.73
CA GLU A 79 -2.07 7.18 -17.33
C GLU A 79 -2.25 7.50 -15.83
N TRP A 80 -1.29 7.12 -14.98
CA TRP A 80 -1.32 7.41 -13.54
C TRP A 80 -0.79 8.80 -13.19
N HIS A 81 0.03 9.42 -14.03
CA HIS A 81 0.64 10.74 -13.80
C HIS A 81 0.20 11.76 -14.85
N ARG A 82 -1.11 11.83 -15.10
CA ARG A 82 -1.67 12.82 -16.02
C ARG A 82 -1.42 14.25 -15.49
N PRO A 83 -1.05 15.20 -16.37
CA PRO A 83 -0.62 16.54 -15.96
C PRO A 83 -1.74 17.42 -15.37
N ASP A 84 -3.00 17.01 -15.52
CA ASP A 84 -4.18 17.70 -14.97
C ASP A 84 -4.45 17.36 -13.49
N ILE A 85 -3.71 16.41 -12.91
CA ILE A 85 -3.85 16.03 -11.51
C ILE A 85 -2.94 16.91 -10.64
N ASP A 86 -3.53 17.69 -9.75
CA ASP A 86 -2.81 18.43 -8.71
C ASP A 86 -2.96 17.74 -7.34
N VAL A 87 -1.86 17.14 -6.86
CA VAL A 87 -1.84 16.46 -5.55
C VAL A 87 -2.16 17.40 -4.39
N ARG A 88 -1.91 18.71 -4.53
CA ARG A 88 -2.21 19.70 -3.48
C ARG A 88 -3.70 19.85 -3.23
N SER A 89 -4.54 19.49 -4.20
CA SER A 89 -5.99 19.49 -4.03
C SER A 89 -6.49 18.32 -3.18
N SER A 90 -5.62 17.36 -2.82
CA SER A 90 -5.97 16.24 -1.95
C SER A 90 -5.65 16.56 -0.49
N GLU A 91 -6.70 16.79 0.30
CA GLU A 91 -6.60 16.96 1.75
C GLU A 91 -5.97 15.73 2.43
N ILE A 92 -6.29 14.52 1.96
CA ILE A 92 -5.75 13.27 2.51
C ILE A 92 -4.23 13.20 2.33
N HIS A 93 -3.71 13.47 1.13
CA HIS A 93 -2.27 13.47 0.89
C HIS A 93 -1.57 14.58 1.68
N THR A 94 -2.20 15.75 1.80
CA THR A 94 -1.69 16.86 2.62
C THR A 94 -1.60 16.47 4.09
N MET A 95 -2.66 15.87 4.65
CA MET A 95 -2.71 15.39 6.03
C MET A 95 -1.68 14.28 6.30
N ILE A 96 -1.54 13.32 5.39
CA ILE A 96 -0.51 12.27 5.49
C ILE A 96 0.89 12.91 5.49
N THR A 97 1.12 13.89 4.61
CA THR A 97 2.41 14.57 4.47
C THR A 97 2.76 15.38 5.72
N GLN A 98 1.81 16.10 6.29
CA GLN A 98 2.02 16.94 7.47
C GLN A 98 1.98 16.16 8.79
N GLY A 99 1.37 14.97 8.80
CA GLY A 99 1.24 14.15 10.01
C GLY A 99 2.55 13.55 10.49
N ASN A 100 2.59 13.08 11.73
CA ASN A 100 3.76 12.49 12.38
C ASN A 100 3.98 11.01 12.01
N PHE A 101 4.11 10.70 10.72
CA PHE A 101 4.43 9.36 10.25
C PHE A 101 5.92 9.25 9.91
N SER A 102 6.72 8.58 10.73
CA SER A 102 8.15 8.38 10.39
C SER A 102 8.34 7.42 9.20
N ARG A 103 7.35 6.55 8.97
CA ARG A 103 7.37 5.55 7.90
C ARG A 103 6.00 5.41 7.25
N ILE A 104 6.01 5.38 5.93
CA ILE A 104 4.86 5.11 5.08
C ILE A 104 5.22 3.92 4.21
N TYR A 105 4.47 2.82 4.34
CA TYR A 105 4.53 1.69 3.42
C TYR A 105 3.37 1.78 2.43
N THR A 106 3.61 1.43 1.18
CA THR A 106 2.57 1.38 0.16
C THR A 106 2.78 0.24 -0.83
N THR A 107 1.68 -0.25 -1.39
CA THR A 107 1.65 -1.15 -2.56
C THR A 107 1.27 -0.40 -3.84
N ASN A 108 1.17 0.93 -3.77
CA ASN A 108 0.87 1.77 -4.92
C ASN A 108 2.13 1.99 -5.76
N TYR A 109 1.93 2.01 -7.08
CA TYR A 109 3.00 2.32 -8.04
C TYR A 109 3.15 3.82 -8.28
N ASP A 110 2.06 4.59 -8.14
CA ASP A 110 2.08 6.04 -8.35
C ASP A 110 3.04 6.78 -7.42
N ARG A 111 3.42 7.98 -7.85
CA ARG A 111 4.33 8.88 -7.12
C ARG A 111 3.58 9.95 -6.34
N TRP A 112 2.29 9.75 -6.00
CA TRP A 112 1.48 10.82 -5.40
C TRP A 112 1.82 11.09 -3.93
N LEU A 113 2.31 10.09 -3.20
CA LEU A 113 2.84 10.33 -1.87
C LEU A 113 4.08 11.22 -1.96
N GLU A 114 5.03 10.87 -2.82
CA GLU A 114 6.27 11.59 -3.10
C GLU A 114 5.99 13.04 -3.55
N ALA A 115 5.13 13.19 -4.56
CA ALA A 115 4.73 14.50 -5.08
C ALA A 115 4.07 15.38 -4.01
N ALA A 116 3.30 14.81 -3.09
CA ALA A 116 2.75 15.56 -1.97
C ALA A 116 3.84 16.05 -1.01
N HIS A 117 4.84 15.22 -0.73
CA HIS A 117 5.98 15.59 0.13
C HIS A 117 6.82 16.70 -0.51
N ASP A 118 7.11 16.59 -1.80
CA ASP A 118 7.79 17.64 -2.57
C ASP A 118 6.98 18.95 -2.57
N ALA A 119 5.67 18.86 -2.78
CA ALA A 119 4.78 20.01 -2.83
C ALA A 119 4.70 20.79 -1.50
N HIS A 120 4.88 20.10 -0.38
CA HIS A 120 4.87 20.68 0.98
C HIS A 120 6.27 20.86 1.59
N GLY A 121 7.34 20.54 0.86
CA GLY A 121 8.72 20.69 1.31
C GLY A 121 9.11 19.77 2.47
N VAL A 122 8.45 18.62 2.61
CA VAL A 122 8.74 17.63 3.66
C VAL A 122 9.79 16.65 3.14
N PRO A 123 10.98 16.54 3.74
CA PRO A 123 12.03 15.66 3.25
C PRO A 123 11.70 14.18 3.51
N TYR A 124 12.00 13.33 2.53
CA TYR A 124 11.77 11.89 2.60
C TYR A 124 12.88 11.11 1.86
N TYR A 125 12.95 9.81 2.15
CA TYR A 125 13.64 8.81 1.34
C TYR A 125 12.60 7.96 0.60
N LYS A 126 12.69 7.91 -0.73
CA LYS A 126 11.98 6.91 -1.55
C LYS A 126 12.76 5.60 -1.49
N VAL A 127 12.08 4.51 -1.16
CA VAL A 127 12.69 3.17 -1.07
C VAL A 127 11.85 2.21 -1.90
N ALA A 128 12.37 1.82 -3.06
CA ALA A 128 11.72 0.87 -3.97
C ALA A 128 12.55 -0.40 -4.18
N ASN A 129 13.84 -0.37 -3.86
CA ASN A 129 14.72 -1.53 -3.99
C ASN A 129 15.76 -1.63 -2.85
N ALA A 130 16.63 -2.63 -2.93
CA ALA A 130 17.65 -2.90 -1.93
C ALA A 130 18.77 -1.85 -1.88
N ALA A 131 19.08 -1.18 -3.00
CA ALA A 131 20.12 -0.17 -3.06
C ALA A 131 19.71 1.08 -2.26
N ASP A 132 18.43 1.45 -2.30
CA ASP A 132 17.88 2.58 -1.54
C ASP A 132 18.03 2.41 -0.02
N LEU A 133 18.12 1.16 0.46
CA LEU A 133 18.29 0.86 1.89
C LEU A 133 19.70 1.21 2.40
N VAL A 134 20.71 1.25 1.52
CA VAL A 134 22.13 1.42 1.93
C VAL A 134 22.38 2.80 2.52
N SER A 135 21.73 3.84 1.98
CA SER A 135 21.86 5.22 2.43
C SER A 135 20.79 5.66 3.42
N LEU A 136 19.97 4.73 3.92
CA LEU A 136 18.81 5.04 4.74
C LEU A 136 19.21 5.44 6.16
N THR A 137 18.75 6.60 6.61
CA THR A 137 18.94 7.13 7.96
C THR A 137 17.59 7.50 8.58
N GLU A 138 17.52 7.62 9.91
CA GLU A 138 16.28 7.91 10.64
C GLU A 138 15.90 9.40 10.73
N ASP A 139 16.68 10.28 10.09
CA ASP A 139 16.50 11.74 10.10
C ASP A 139 15.37 12.24 9.19
N LYS A 140 14.92 11.40 8.25
CA LYS A 140 13.85 11.72 7.30
C LYS A 140 12.82 10.61 7.28
N ARG A 141 11.62 10.96 6.81
CA ARG A 141 10.54 10.00 6.56
C ARG A 141 10.96 8.97 5.52
N HIS A 142 10.58 7.72 5.73
CA HIS A 142 10.73 6.67 4.72
C HIS A 142 9.41 6.45 4.00
N ILE A 143 9.41 6.51 2.66
CA ILE A 143 8.30 6.09 1.81
C ILE A 143 8.75 4.80 1.11
N ILE A 144 8.26 3.66 1.59
CA ILE A 144 8.65 2.32 1.12
C ILE A 144 7.58 1.79 0.18
N LYS A 145 7.97 1.55 -1.08
CA LYS A 145 7.10 1.05 -2.15
C LYS A 145 7.34 -0.43 -2.35
N LEU A 146 6.48 -1.23 -1.75
CA LEU A 146 6.62 -2.67 -1.71
C LEU A 146 6.39 -3.33 -3.07
N HIS A 147 5.61 -2.71 -3.96
CA HIS A 147 5.32 -3.22 -5.30
C HIS A 147 6.23 -2.60 -6.37
N GLY A 148 7.28 -1.92 -5.94
CA GLY A 148 8.20 -1.23 -6.83
C GLY A 148 7.74 0.17 -7.23
N ASP A 149 8.47 0.74 -8.17
CA ASP A 149 8.30 2.09 -8.67
C ASP A 149 8.49 2.13 -10.19
N PHE A 150 7.78 3.03 -10.86
CA PHE A 150 7.88 3.16 -12.32
C PHE A 150 9.27 3.59 -12.79
N ASP A 151 10.12 4.16 -11.94
CA ASP A 151 11.50 4.52 -12.29
C ASP A 151 12.47 3.31 -12.29
N ASP A 152 12.05 2.17 -11.72
CA ASP A 152 12.85 0.94 -11.65
C ASP A 152 12.04 -0.27 -12.13
N ASP A 153 12.16 -0.58 -13.42
CA ASP A 153 11.51 -1.70 -14.09
C ASP A 153 11.70 -3.05 -13.39
N THR A 154 12.83 -3.25 -12.70
CA THR A 154 13.16 -4.52 -12.05
C THR A 154 12.45 -4.69 -10.70
N SER A 155 11.94 -3.59 -10.13
CA SER A 155 11.25 -3.59 -8.84
C SER A 155 9.74 -3.87 -8.94
N ILE A 156 9.16 -3.73 -10.14
CA ILE A 156 7.70 -3.77 -10.34
C ILE A 156 7.12 -5.16 -10.09
N VAL A 157 6.13 -5.24 -9.21
CA VAL A 157 5.41 -6.47 -8.84
C VAL A 157 4.02 -6.48 -9.49
N LEU A 158 3.94 -6.91 -10.76
CA LEU A 158 2.71 -6.81 -11.56
C LEU A 158 2.23 -8.14 -12.18
N ASP A 159 3.14 -9.09 -12.40
CA ASP A 159 2.84 -10.41 -12.93
C ASP A 159 2.74 -11.49 -11.83
N GLU A 160 2.15 -12.63 -12.17
CA GLU A 160 1.95 -13.75 -11.25
C GLU A 160 3.25 -14.23 -10.60
N SER A 161 4.31 -14.38 -11.38
CA SER A 161 5.61 -14.83 -10.86
C SER A 161 6.16 -13.84 -9.83
N SER A 162 6.15 -12.54 -10.16
CA SER A 162 6.61 -11.49 -9.24
C SER A 162 5.81 -11.45 -7.93
N TYR A 163 4.50 -11.74 -7.98
CA TYR A 163 3.66 -11.81 -6.78
C TYR A 163 3.96 -13.06 -5.95
N PHE A 164 4.27 -14.19 -6.58
CA PHE A 164 4.66 -15.41 -5.86
C PHE A 164 6.02 -15.30 -5.19
N GLU A 165 7.00 -14.64 -5.81
CA GLU A 165 8.32 -14.39 -5.19
C GLU A 165 8.17 -13.65 -3.85
N ARG A 166 7.19 -12.77 -3.72
CA ARG A 166 6.92 -12.08 -2.45
C ARG A 166 6.41 -12.97 -1.33
N LEU A 167 5.84 -14.14 -1.63
CA LEU A 167 5.34 -15.07 -0.62
C LEU A 167 6.46 -15.69 0.22
N TYR A 168 7.72 -15.59 -0.23
CA TYR A 168 8.87 -16.02 0.54
C TYR A 168 9.16 -15.06 1.71
N PHE A 169 8.89 -13.75 1.57
CA PHE A 169 9.22 -12.69 2.54
C PHE A 169 10.72 -12.62 2.90
N ASP A 170 11.58 -12.90 1.93
CA ASP A 170 13.04 -12.87 2.06
C ASP A 170 13.68 -11.72 1.27
N SER A 171 12.87 -10.93 0.54
CA SER A 171 13.36 -9.70 -0.08
C SER A 171 13.81 -8.70 0.99
N PRO A 172 14.81 -7.84 0.71
CA PRO A 172 15.26 -6.83 1.66
C PRO A 172 14.14 -5.92 2.19
N LEU A 173 13.15 -5.59 1.35
CA LEU A 173 12.01 -4.78 1.76
C LEU A 173 11.03 -5.55 2.65
N ASP A 174 10.81 -6.84 2.39
CA ASP A 174 9.95 -7.67 3.24
C ASP A 174 10.60 -7.94 4.61
N ILE A 175 11.92 -8.10 4.65
CA ILE A 175 12.69 -8.20 5.91
C ILE A 175 12.56 -6.90 6.71
N LYS A 176 12.75 -5.73 6.06
CA LYS A 176 12.58 -4.43 6.70
C LYS A 176 11.15 -4.23 7.20
N LEU A 177 10.14 -4.57 6.38
CA LEU A 177 8.73 -4.51 6.76
C LEU A 177 8.47 -5.35 8.01
N THR A 178 8.96 -6.59 8.02
CA THR A 178 8.80 -7.49 9.16
C THR A 178 9.43 -6.91 10.42
N HIS A 179 10.66 -6.41 10.32
CA HIS A 179 11.35 -5.73 11.44
C HIS A 179 10.57 -4.53 11.96
N ASP A 180 10.13 -3.63 11.08
CA ASP A 180 9.44 -2.40 11.45
C ASP A 180 8.07 -2.70 12.08
N VAL A 181 7.30 -3.64 11.55
CA VAL A 181 5.97 -4.02 12.07
C VAL A 181 6.06 -4.79 13.40
N MET A 182 7.19 -5.45 13.69
CA MET A 182 7.38 -6.10 15.00
C MET A 182 7.46 -5.09 16.16
N GLY A 183 8.04 -3.91 15.92
CA GLY A 183 8.28 -2.89 16.96
C GLY A 183 7.26 -1.75 17.00
N ASN A 184 6.41 -1.63 15.98
CA ASN A 184 5.54 -0.47 15.78
C ASN A 184 4.09 -0.85 15.52
N SER A 185 3.17 0.06 15.84
CA SER A 185 1.78 -0.06 15.40
C SER A 185 1.68 0.25 13.92
N VAL A 186 0.73 -0.39 13.23
CA VAL A 186 0.46 -0.12 11.81
C VAL A 186 -0.96 0.40 11.67
N LEU A 187 -1.15 1.45 10.88
CA LEU A 187 -2.45 1.96 10.47
C LEU A 187 -2.63 1.75 8.96
N PHE A 188 -3.54 0.87 8.57
CA PHE A 188 -3.93 0.63 7.18
C PHE A 188 -5.02 1.62 6.75
N VAL A 189 -4.76 2.39 5.69
CA VAL A 189 -5.72 3.34 5.08
C VAL A 189 -5.81 3.10 3.57
N GLY A 190 -7.03 3.15 3.01
CA GLY A 190 -7.25 2.89 1.59
C GLY A 190 -6.77 1.50 1.13
N TYR A 191 -6.58 0.57 2.06
CA TYR A 191 -5.94 -0.71 1.82
C TYR A 191 -6.97 -1.83 1.67
N SER A 192 -6.75 -2.72 0.71
CA SER A 192 -7.64 -3.87 0.54
C SER A 192 -7.30 -4.99 1.51
N ILE A 193 -8.27 -5.40 2.32
CA ILE A 193 -8.20 -6.58 3.18
C ILE A 193 -8.07 -7.90 2.40
N SER A 194 -8.23 -7.86 1.08
CA SER A 194 -8.05 -9.02 0.20
C SER A 194 -6.60 -9.25 -0.18
N ASP A 195 -5.68 -8.33 0.13
CA ASP A 195 -4.26 -8.51 -0.19
C ASP A 195 -3.69 -9.69 0.60
N PHE A 196 -3.29 -10.73 -0.13
CA PHE A 196 -2.85 -11.98 0.47
C PHE A 196 -1.47 -11.84 1.14
N ASN A 197 -0.56 -11.01 0.62
CA ASN A 197 0.77 -10.82 1.19
C ASN A 197 0.67 -10.25 2.60
N ILE A 198 -0.11 -9.19 2.80
CA ILE A 198 -0.25 -8.59 4.13
C ILE A 198 -0.98 -9.51 5.11
N ARG A 199 -2.02 -10.23 4.66
CA ARG A 199 -2.68 -11.24 5.51
C ARG A 199 -1.71 -12.33 5.96
N LEU A 200 -0.87 -12.82 5.05
CA LEU A 200 0.11 -13.85 5.33
C LEU A 200 1.21 -13.33 6.28
N LEU A 201 1.69 -12.10 6.11
CA LEU A 201 2.61 -11.44 7.02
C LEU A 201 2.05 -11.41 8.45
N PHE A 202 0.83 -10.89 8.62
CA PHE A 202 0.20 -10.76 9.93
C PHE A 202 -0.13 -12.11 10.56
N TYR A 203 -0.50 -13.12 9.76
CA TYR A 203 -0.63 -14.49 10.22
C TYR A 203 0.71 -15.03 10.76
N ARG A 204 1.81 -14.86 10.02
CA ARG A 204 3.16 -15.30 10.44
C ARG A 204 3.59 -14.59 11.72
N LEU A 205 3.45 -13.27 11.79
CA LEU A 205 3.75 -12.48 12.99
C LEU A 205 2.92 -12.98 14.20
N THR A 206 1.61 -13.19 14.02
CA THR A 206 0.75 -13.71 15.08
C THR A 206 1.23 -15.06 15.61
N LYS A 207 1.64 -15.98 14.72
CA LYS A 207 2.22 -17.27 15.11
C LYS A 207 3.55 -17.12 15.85
N MET A 208 4.40 -16.19 15.43
CA MET A 208 5.66 -15.89 16.12
C MET A 208 5.42 -15.41 17.54
N TRP A 209 4.58 -14.38 17.72
CA TRP A 209 4.22 -13.85 19.04
C TRP A 209 3.57 -14.92 19.94
N GLY A 210 2.65 -15.73 19.39
CA GLY A 210 1.98 -16.79 20.13
C GLY A 210 2.94 -17.85 20.70
N ARG A 211 4.05 -18.14 20.01
CA ARG A 211 5.08 -19.09 20.51
C ARG A 211 5.89 -18.55 21.68
N THR A 212 5.98 -17.22 21.82
CA THR A 212 6.83 -16.57 22.84
C THR A 212 6.13 -16.35 24.19
N GLY A 213 4.82 -16.62 24.30
CA GLY A 213 4.04 -16.37 25.52
C GLY A 213 3.80 -14.89 25.84
N LEU A 214 4.33 -13.96 25.03
CA LEU A 214 4.26 -12.50 25.20
C LEU A 214 3.27 -11.85 24.22
N ALA A 215 2.16 -12.52 23.92
CA ALA A 215 1.18 -12.03 22.96
C ALA A 215 0.63 -10.61 23.30
N THR A 216 0.64 -10.24 24.58
CA THR A 216 0.22 -8.92 25.08
C THR A 216 1.23 -7.80 24.84
N ALA A 217 2.51 -8.12 24.61
CA ALA A 217 3.56 -7.13 24.31
C ALA A 217 3.55 -6.68 22.83
N ARG A 218 2.78 -7.38 21.98
CA ARG A 218 2.67 -7.09 20.57
C ARG A 218 2.00 -5.72 20.34
N PRO A 219 2.57 -4.83 19.52
CA PRO A 219 1.91 -3.60 19.10
C PRO A 219 0.58 -3.90 18.38
N LYS A 220 -0.48 -3.18 18.74
CA LYS A 220 -1.75 -3.28 18.02
C LYS A 220 -1.64 -2.60 16.66
N SER A 221 -2.24 -3.22 15.66
CA SER A 221 -2.40 -2.64 14.33
C SER A 221 -3.87 -2.30 14.09
N TYR A 222 -4.14 -1.41 13.15
CA TYR A 222 -5.45 -0.81 12.93
C TYR A 222 -5.75 -0.79 11.43
N LEU A 223 -6.97 -1.12 11.06
CA LEU A 223 -7.49 -0.92 9.71
C LEU A 223 -8.61 0.10 9.77
N PHE A 224 -8.47 1.20 9.04
CA PHE A 224 -9.56 2.15 8.85
C PHE A 224 -10.42 1.77 7.64
N THR A 225 -11.74 1.81 7.82
CA THR A 225 -12.73 1.57 6.76
C THR A 225 -13.98 2.42 6.99
N ASN A 226 -14.64 2.83 5.91
CA ASN A 226 -15.98 3.44 5.97
C ASN A 226 -17.11 2.41 5.84
N ARG A 227 -16.78 1.13 5.63
CA ARG A 227 -17.76 0.05 5.49
C ARG A 227 -17.67 -0.90 6.66
N ASN A 228 -18.80 -1.13 7.32
CA ASN A 228 -18.90 -2.15 8.35
C ASN A 228 -18.79 -3.54 7.71
N ASN A 229 -17.77 -4.30 8.12
CA ASN A 229 -17.55 -5.67 7.69
C ASN A 229 -17.26 -6.55 8.91
N PRO A 230 -18.28 -7.22 9.48
CA PRO A 230 -18.11 -8.02 10.69
C PRO A 230 -17.15 -9.22 10.47
N VAL A 231 -17.12 -9.79 9.26
CA VAL A 231 -16.20 -10.87 8.92
C VAL A 231 -14.76 -10.38 8.95
N ALA A 232 -14.48 -9.23 8.34
CA ALA A 232 -13.15 -8.63 8.39
C ALA A 232 -12.73 -8.29 9.83
N LYS A 233 -13.66 -7.73 10.62
CA LYS A 233 -13.41 -7.41 12.04
C LYS A 233 -12.99 -8.64 12.84
N GLU A 234 -13.71 -9.74 12.70
CA GLU A 234 -13.42 -10.98 13.43
C GLU A 234 -12.11 -11.63 12.96
N VAL A 235 -11.93 -11.79 11.64
CA VAL A 235 -10.75 -12.47 11.07
C VAL A 235 -9.47 -11.68 11.32
N LEU A 236 -9.49 -10.36 11.11
CA LEU A 236 -8.33 -9.51 11.32
C LEU A 236 -8.02 -9.32 12.82
N GLY A 237 -9.05 -9.32 13.67
CA GLY A 237 -8.89 -9.28 15.12
C GLY A 237 -8.06 -10.44 15.66
N GLN A 238 -8.21 -11.64 15.10
CA GLN A 238 -7.36 -12.81 15.45
C GLN A 238 -5.88 -12.58 15.16
N TRP A 239 -5.56 -11.68 14.23
CA TRP A 239 -4.19 -11.32 13.89
C TRP A 239 -3.74 -10.00 14.52
N GLY A 240 -4.45 -9.50 15.54
CA GLY A 240 -4.09 -8.27 16.24
C GLY A 240 -4.28 -6.99 15.40
N ILE A 241 -5.10 -7.06 14.36
CA ILE A 241 -5.52 -5.89 13.58
C ILE A 241 -6.95 -5.53 14.00
N GLU A 242 -7.09 -4.35 14.60
CA GLU A 242 -8.37 -3.81 15.02
C GLU A 242 -9.00 -2.97 13.91
N VAL A 243 -10.25 -3.28 13.55
CA VAL A 243 -10.96 -2.53 12.51
C VAL A 243 -11.66 -1.31 13.12
N ILE A 244 -11.32 -0.12 12.62
CA ILE A 244 -11.95 1.16 12.94
C ILE A 244 -12.92 1.47 11.80
N VAL A 245 -14.21 1.61 12.13
CA VAL A 245 -15.28 1.85 11.16
C VAL A 245 -15.78 3.28 11.34
N SER A 246 -15.79 4.06 10.25
CA SER A 246 -16.44 5.37 10.22
C SER A 246 -17.95 5.25 10.13
N GLU A 247 -18.69 6.21 10.69
CA GLU A 247 -20.13 6.37 10.47
C GLU A 247 -20.45 7.12 9.16
N GLU A 248 -19.46 7.80 8.57
CA GLU A 248 -19.59 8.48 7.28
C GLU A 248 -19.44 7.48 6.12
N ASP A 249 -20.42 7.49 5.20
CA ASP A 249 -20.51 6.57 4.07
C ASP A 249 -19.57 6.95 2.92
N ASP A 250 -19.30 8.24 2.70
CA ASP A 250 -18.35 8.68 1.68
C ASP A 250 -16.91 8.31 2.09
N PRO A 251 -16.20 7.44 1.34
CA PRO A 251 -14.88 6.96 1.74
C PRO A 251 -13.85 8.08 1.95
N ARG A 252 -13.95 9.16 1.17
CA ARG A 252 -13.00 10.27 1.22
C ARG A 252 -13.25 11.10 2.47
N LYS A 253 -14.49 11.55 2.67
CA LYS A 253 -14.86 12.33 3.87
C LYS A 253 -14.61 11.53 5.14
N ALA A 254 -14.94 10.25 5.13
CA ALA A 254 -14.66 9.36 6.26
C ALA A 254 -13.17 9.33 6.62
N LEU A 255 -12.30 9.14 5.61
CA LEU A 255 -10.85 9.11 5.84
C LEU A 255 -10.32 10.48 6.25
N ALA A 256 -10.81 11.57 5.64
CA ALA A 256 -10.41 12.93 5.99
C ALA A 256 -10.74 13.24 7.46
N MET A 257 -11.99 13.01 7.89
CA MET A 257 -12.41 13.22 9.27
C MET A 257 -11.60 12.37 10.27
N PHE A 258 -11.30 11.12 9.92
CA PHE A 258 -10.50 10.24 10.77
C PHE A 258 -9.05 10.73 10.89
N LEU A 259 -8.44 11.19 9.80
CA LEU A 259 -7.10 11.77 9.84
C LEU A 259 -7.09 13.09 10.61
N GLU A 260 -8.06 13.97 10.40
CA GLU A 260 -8.22 15.20 11.19
C GLU A 260 -8.26 14.91 12.70
N GLU A 261 -9.04 13.91 13.12
CA GLU A 261 -9.10 13.50 14.53
C GLU A 261 -7.79 12.88 15.04
N LEU A 262 -7.02 12.19 14.18
CA LEU A 262 -5.76 11.55 14.57
C LEU A 262 -4.63 12.56 14.72
N LEU A 263 -4.60 13.58 13.86
CA LEU A 263 -3.50 14.54 13.75
C LEU A 263 -3.51 15.62 14.85
N VAL A 264 -4.63 15.81 15.55
CA VAL A 264 -4.81 16.71 16.71
C VAL A 264 -4.43 15.97 18.00
#